data_AF-A0A1H0K676-F1
#
_entry.id   AF-A0A1H0K676-F1
#
_cell.length_a   1.000
_cell.length_b   1.000
_cell.length_c   1.000
_cell.angle_alpha   90.00
_cell.angle_beta   90.00
_cell.angle_gamma   90.00
#
_symmetry.space_group_name_H-M   'P 1'
#
loop_
_entity.id
_entity.type
_entity.pdbx_description
1 polymer ?
#
loop_
_entity_poly.entity_id
_entity_poly.type
_entity_poly.pdbx_seq_one_letter_code
_entity_poly.pdbx_strand_id
1 'polypeptide(L)'
;MNQEFLEESDYVDYLHPEIQKLAHQLKNESNDEIDLVKNTFHFVRDKISHSWDVKDHRVTVSASDCLIEGVGICWAKSNLLAALFRANGIPSGFSYQRLILGSTPDTGYCIHALNTVYLDSLGKWVRLDARGNKKNVQAEFSLDEERLAFYPDAEGEVDYHDNHAKPDQGLMTVLEKSTDAIDMYLHHLPDRLTCEVK
;
A
#
# COMPACT_ATOMS: atom_id res chain seq x y z
N MET A 1 -19.04 -11.49 4.56
CA MET A 1 -18.08 -11.30 5.66
C MET A 1 -17.01 -10.25 5.34
N ASN A 2 -16.98 -9.67 4.12
CA ASN A 2 -15.94 -8.71 3.72
C ASN A 2 -16.43 -7.24 3.70
N GLN A 3 -17.52 -6.91 4.40
CA GLN A 3 -18.17 -5.61 4.26
C GLN A 3 -17.27 -4.46 4.73
N GLU A 4 -16.53 -4.65 5.82
CA GLU A 4 -15.55 -3.68 6.32
C GLU A 4 -14.40 -3.42 5.33
N PHE A 5 -14.04 -4.41 4.51
CA PHE A 5 -13.00 -4.31 3.48
C PHE A 5 -13.47 -3.60 2.21
N LEU A 6 -14.71 -3.13 2.20
CA LEU A 6 -15.32 -2.29 1.17
C LEU A 6 -15.64 -0.89 1.67
N GLU A 7 -15.43 -0.60 2.96
CA GLU A 7 -15.77 0.70 3.54
C GLU A 7 -14.81 1.80 3.11
N GLU A 8 -15.36 3.00 2.98
CA GLU A 8 -14.60 4.23 2.80
C GLU A 8 -14.03 4.72 4.13
N SER A 9 -12.95 5.49 4.05
CA SER A 9 -12.44 6.28 5.17
C SER A 9 -11.72 7.52 4.65
N ASP A 10 -11.31 8.42 5.55
CA ASP A 10 -10.54 9.62 5.20
C ASP A 10 -9.23 9.30 4.45
N TYR A 11 -8.66 8.10 4.64
CA TYR A 11 -7.44 7.66 3.97
C TYR A 11 -7.71 6.85 2.69
N VAL A 12 -8.86 6.19 2.62
CA VAL A 12 -9.28 5.33 1.51
C VAL A 12 -10.54 5.93 0.92
N ASP A 13 -10.41 7.18 0.49
CA ASP A 13 -11.49 8.10 0.11
C ASP A 13 -11.99 7.83 -1.31
N TYR A 14 -12.46 6.61 -1.53
CA TYR A 14 -12.73 6.13 -2.87
C TYR A 14 -13.91 6.85 -3.55
N LEU A 15 -14.79 7.56 -2.84
CA LEU A 15 -15.82 8.40 -3.45
C LEU A 15 -15.26 9.68 -4.07
N HIS A 16 -13.98 10.01 -3.83
CA HIS A 16 -13.34 11.15 -4.46
C HIS A 16 -13.42 11.05 -6.00
N PRO A 17 -13.81 12.12 -6.72
CA PRO A 17 -14.08 12.06 -8.16
C PRO A 17 -12.92 11.52 -9.01
N GLU A 18 -11.67 11.89 -8.70
CA GLU A 18 -10.50 11.39 -9.43
C GLU A 18 -10.24 9.89 -9.18
N ILE A 19 -10.54 9.38 -7.99
CA ILE A 19 -10.46 7.94 -7.70
C ILE A 19 -11.53 7.19 -8.50
N GLN A 20 -12.78 7.65 -8.44
CA GLN A 20 -13.88 7.05 -9.20
C GLN A 20 -13.58 7.03 -10.70
N LYS A 21 -13.10 8.14 -11.25
CA LYS A 21 -12.74 8.26 -12.66
C LYS A 21 -11.67 7.24 -13.07
N LEU A 22 -10.58 7.12 -12.30
CA LEU A 22 -9.53 6.15 -12.58
C LEU A 22 -10.02 4.70 -12.38
N ALA A 23 -10.77 4.43 -11.32
CA ALA A 23 -11.35 3.11 -11.05
C ALA A 23 -12.25 2.64 -12.20
N HIS A 24 -13.09 3.53 -12.74
CA HIS A 24 -13.91 3.26 -13.93
C HIS A 24 -13.07 3.04 -15.18
N GLN A 25 -12.01 3.83 -15.38
CA GLN A 25 -11.10 3.66 -16.52
C GLN A 25 -10.45 2.27 -16.47
N LEU A 26 -9.84 1.89 -15.34
CA LEU A 26 -9.18 0.60 -15.16
C LEU A 26 -10.15 -0.57 -15.34
N LYS A 27 -11.40 -0.43 -14.86
CA LYS A 27 -12.46 -1.41 -15.09
C LYS A 27 -12.78 -1.60 -16.57
N ASN A 28 -12.88 -0.51 -17.33
CA ASN A 28 -13.17 -0.56 -18.77
C ASN A 28 -12.00 -1.13 -19.59
N GLU A 29 -10.77 -1.02 -19.09
CA GLU A 29 -9.56 -1.57 -19.71
C GLU A 29 -9.33 -3.06 -19.35
N SER A 30 -10.16 -3.64 -18.50
CA SER A 30 -9.98 -5.00 -17.95
C SER A 30 -11.07 -5.94 -18.43
N ASN A 31 -10.72 -7.20 -18.71
CA ASN A 31 -11.68 -8.19 -19.22
C ASN A 31 -12.46 -8.90 -18.09
N ASP A 32 -11.81 -9.09 -16.94
CA ASP A 32 -12.38 -9.79 -15.78
C ASP A 32 -11.81 -9.24 -14.45
N GLU A 33 -12.19 -9.88 -13.34
CA GLU A 33 -11.73 -9.51 -11.99
C GLU A 33 -10.21 -9.59 -11.84
N ILE A 34 -9.57 -10.64 -12.36
CA ILE A 34 -8.14 -10.85 -12.22
C ILE A 34 -7.37 -9.81 -13.03
N ASP A 35 -7.80 -9.55 -14.26
CA ASP A 35 -7.26 -8.50 -15.11
C ASP A 35 -7.40 -7.12 -14.44
N LEU A 36 -8.55 -6.83 -13.82
CA LEU A 36 -8.78 -5.59 -13.09
C LEU A 36 -7.83 -5.46 -11.89
N VAL A 37 -7.67 -6.51 -11.10
CA VAL A 37 -6.77 -6.49 -9.95
C VAL A 37 -5.33 -6.26 -10.40
N LYS A 38 -4.90 -6.98 -11.45
CA LYS A 38 -3.56 -6.88 -12.02
C LYS A 38 -3.28 -5.49 -12.61
N ASN A 39 -4.20 -4.94 -13.41
CA ASN A 39 -4.06 -3.62 -14.02
C ASN A 39 -4.01 -2.52 -12.96
N THR A 40 -4.85 -2.61 -11.94
CA THR A 40 -4.86 -1.65 -10.81
C THR A 40 -3.55 -1.72 -10.02
N PHE A 41 -3.07 -2.93 -9.71
CA PHE A 41 -1.77 -3.13 -9.06
C PHE A 41 -0.64 -2.51 -9.88
N HIS A 42 -0.56 -2.80 -11.18
CA HIS A 42 0.47 -2.24 -12.06
C HIS A 42 0.36 -0.72 -12.18
N PHE A 43 -0.85 -0.15 -12.23
CA PHE A 43 -1.02 1.30 -12.22
C PHE A 43 -0.37 1.91 -10.99
N VAL A 44 -0.71 1.44 -9.78
CA VAL A 44 -0.15 2.01 -8.55
C VAL A 44 1.36 1.75 -8.46
N ARG A 45 1.83 0.55 -8.81
CA ARG A 45 3.26 0.21 -8.77
C ARG A 45 4.09 1.06 -9.74
N ASP A 46 3.61 1.27 -10.96
CA ASP A 46 4.41 1.77 -12.07
C ASP A 46 4.14 3.24 -12.42
N LYS A 47 2.96 3.78 -12.07
CA LYS A 47 2.58 5.19 -12.38
C LYS A 47 2.70 6.12 -11.20
N ILE A 48 2.70 5.60 -9.97
CA ILE A 48 2.84 6.40 -8.76
C ILE A 48 4.27 6.24 -8.24
N SER A 49 5.01 7.34 -8.18
CA SER A 49 6.40 7.32 -7.74
C SER A 49 6.51 7.04 -6.24
N HIS A 50 7.57 6.35 -5.83
CA HIS A 50 7.89 6.21 -4.40
C HIS A 50 8.69 7.43 -3.92
N SER A 51 8.18 8.22 -2.98
CA SER A 51 8.77 9.53 -2.60
C SER A 51 10.28 9.43 -2.28
N TRP A 52 10.69 8.42 -1.51
CA TRP A 52 12.11 8.22 -1.16
C TRP A 52 13.02 7.94 -2.36
N ASP A 53 12.51 7.29 -3.41
CA ASP A 53 13.33 6.90 -4.56
C ASP A 53 13.54 8.07 -5.52
N VAL A 54 12.47 8.85 -5.76
CA VAL A 54 12.52 10.04 -6.62
C VAL A 54 12.95 11.30 -5.86
N LYS A 55 13.23 11.18 -4.55
CA LYS A 55 13.59 12.29 -3.65
C LYS A 55 12.55 13.42 -3.67
N ASP A 56 11.28 13.04 -3.65
CA ASP A 56 10.17 13.97 -3.54
C ASP A 56 9.89 14.29 -2.07
N HIS A 57 9.71 15.58 -1.78
CA HIS A 57 9.49 16.09 -0.43
C HIS A 57 8.00 16.13 -0.05
N ARG A 58 7.09 15.98 -1.02
CA ARG A 58 5.65 16.03 -0.75
C ARG A 58 5.22 14.82 0.08
N VAL A 59 4.43 15.09 1.13
CA VAL A 59 3.74 14.08 1.92
C VAL A 59 2.32 13.96 1.39
N THR A 60 1.95 12.77 0.94
CA THR A 60 0.58 12.43 0.53
C THR A 60 -0.06 11.54 1.59
N VAL A 61 -1.30 11.83 1.95
CA VAL A 61 -1.98 11.17 3.08
C VAL A 61 -3.09 10.26 2.57
N SER A 62 -4.09 10.83 1.90
CA SER A 62 -5.23 10.08 1.37
C SER A 62 -4.90 9.36 0.06
N ALA A 63 -5.80 8.47 -0.37
CA ALA A 63 -5.71 7.85 -1.68
C ALA A 63 -5.79 8.90 -2.80
N SER A 64 -6.70 9.86 -2.69
CA SER A 64 -6.83 10.95 -3.66
C SER A 64 -5.59 11.84 -3.73
N ASP A 65 -4.98 12.20 -2.59
CA ASP A 65 -3.72 12.96 -2.54
C ASP A 65 -2.61 12.22 -3.30
N CYS A 66 -2.46 10.92 -3.01
CA CYS A 66 -1.43 10.09 -3.64
C CYS A 66 -1.62 9.99 -5.16
N LEU A 67 -2.88 9.89 -5.62
CA LEU A 67 -3.20 9.89 -7.04
C LEU A 67 -2.91 11.24 -7.71
N ILE A 68 -3.39 12.34 -7.12
CA ILE A 68 -3.29 13.69 -7.70
C ILE A 68 -1.83 14.13 -7.80
N GLU A 69 -1.05 13.91 -6.75
CA GLU A 69 0.37 14.30 -6.73
C GLU A 69 1.27 13.31 -7.48
N GLY A 70 0.77 12.10 -7.76
CA GLY A 70 1.47 11.04 -8.48
C GLY A 70 2.64 10.44 -7.71
N VAL A 71 2.66 10.61 -6.38
CA VAL A 71 3.77 10.22 -5.51
C VAL A 71 3.29 9.85 -4.12
N GLY A 72 3.99 8.94 -3.45
CA GLY A 72 3.75 8.59 -2.04
C GLY A 72 4.72 7.54 -1.54
N ILE A 73 4.82 7.38 -0.22
CA ILE A 73 5.50 6.21 0.36
C ILE A 73 4.58 4.98 0.36
N CYS A 74 5.08 3.82 0.76
CA CYS A 74 4.30 2.57 0.76
C CYS A 74 2.93 2.70 1.45
N TRP A 75 2.82 3.47 2.54
CA TRP A 75 1.54 3.67 3.24
C TRP A 75 0.49 4.39 2.37
N ALA A 76 0.84 5.54 1.79
CA ALA A 76 -0.05 6.30 0.91
C ALA A 76 -0.37 5.55 -0.39
N LYS A 77 0.61 4.81 -0.92
CA LYS A 77 0.40 3.95 -2.09
C LYS A 77 -0.56 2.79 -1.77
N SER A 78 -0.48 2.22 -0.58
CA SER A 78 -1.42 1.20 -0.11
C SER A 78 -2.82 1.76 0.11
N ASN A 79 -2.96 3.00 0.58
CA ASN A 79 -4.24 3.70 0.64
C ASN A 79 -4.86 3.81 -0.76
N LEU A 80 -4.09 4.27 -1.75
CA LEU A 80 -4.54 4.37 -3.13
C LEU A 80 -4.94 3.03 -3.75
N LEU A 81 -4.13 1.99 -3.55
CA LEU A 81 -4.44 0.66 -4.07
C LEU A 81 -5.74 0.11 -3.47
N ALA A 82 -5.91 0.24 -2.15
CA ALA A 82 -7.16 -0.15 -1.49
C ALA A 82 -8.36 0.64 -2.03
N ALA A 83 -8.22 1.96 -2.22
CA ALA A 83 -9.32 2.79 -2.71
C ALA A 83 -9.77 2.39 -4.12
N LEU A 84 -8.84 2.09 -5.02
CA LEU A 84 -9.16 1.67 -6.39
C LEU A 84 -9.84 0.29 -6.44
N PHE A 85 -9.45 -0.64 -5.56
CA PHE A 85 -10.14 -1.93 -5.42
C PHE A 85 -11.55 -1.74 -4.85
N ARG A 86 -11.69 -0.99 -3.75
CA ARG A 86 -12.98 -0.76 -3.08
C ARG A 86 -13.96 0.02 -3.96
N ALA A 87 -13.49 1.00 -4.73
CA ALA A 87 -14.29 1.69 -5.75
C ALA A 87 -14.91 0.74 -6.77
N ASN A 88 -14.24 -0.38 -7.06
CA ASN A 88 -14.70 -1.41 -7.98
C ASN A 88 -15.46 -2.56 -7.30
N GLY A 89 -15.72 -2.45 -5.99
CA GLY A 89 -16.42 -3.47 -5.20
C GLY A 89 -15.56 -4.69 -4.84
N ILE A 90 -14.24 -4.59 -4.99
CA ILE A 90 -13.30 -5.67 -4.65
C ILE A 90 -12.82 -5.45 -3.21
N PRO A 91 -13.04 -6.41 -2.29
CA PRO A 91 -12.57 -6.27 -0.93
C PRO A 91 -11.05 -6.18 -0.86
N SER A 92 -10.54 -5.17 -0.17
CA SER A 92 -9.11 -4.98 0.01
C SER A 92 -8.78 -4.51 1.41
N GLY A 93 -7.72 -5.06 1.98
CA GLY A 93 -7.19 -4.68 3.28
C GLY A 93 -5.73 -4.27 3.22
N PHE A 94 -5.15 -4.15 4.41
CA PHE A 94 -3.77 -3.77 4.63
C PHE A 94 -3.03 -4.91 5.34
N SER A 95 -1.79 -5.13 4.96
CA SER A 95 -0.88 -6.03 5.66
C SER A 95 0.47 -5.33 5.86
N TYR A 96 1.20 -5.72 6.90
CA TYR A 96 2.41 -5.02 7.29
C TYR A 96 3.61 -5.96 7.40
N GLN A 97 4.78 -5.35 7.28
CA GLN A 97 6.06 -5.95 7.62
C GLN A 97 6.86 -4.96 8.48
N ARG A 98 7.68 -5.48 9.40
CA ARG A 98 8.73 -4.73 10.08
C ARG A 98 10.05 -5.05 9.39
N LEU A 99 10.69 -4.05 8.82
CA LEU A 99 11.90 -4.21 7.99
C LEU A 99 13.04 -3.34 8.53
N ILE A 100 14.28 -3.75 8.28
CA ILE A 100 15.46 -2.94 8.58
C ILE A 100 15.46 -1.67 7.72
N LEU A 101 15.67 -0.52 8.37
CA LEU A 101 15.77 0.77 7.72
C LEU A 101 17.16 0.98 7.11
N GLY A 102 17.47 0.30 6.00
CA GLY A 102 18.74 0.49 5.30
C GLY A 102 19.42 -0.82 4.95
N SER A 103 20.52 -1.15 5.64
CA SER A 103 21.30 -2.37 5.33
C SER A 103 21.79 -3.15 6.54
N THR A 104 21.67 -2.61 7.76
CA THR A 104 22.07 -3.30 8.99
C THR A 104 21.08 -3.02 10.13
N PRO A 105 20.90 -3.93 11.10
CA PRO A 105 19.99 -3.70 12.23
C PRO A 105 20.24 -2.38 12.99
N ASP A 106 21.50 -1.92 13.06
CA ASP A 106 21.89 -0.67 13.71
C ASP A 106 21.28 0.58 13.05
N THR A 107 20.80 0.48 11.82
CA THR A 107 20.10 1.57 11.12
C THR A 107 18.64 1.73 11.54
N GLY A 108 18.16 0.87 12.44
CA GLY A 108 16.79 0.88 12.93
C GLY A 108 15.85 0.07 12.04
N TYR A 109 14.56 0.18 12.32
CA TYR A 109 13.52 -0.54 11.61
C TYR A 109 12.38 0.41 11.26
N CYS A 110 11.58 0.04 10.27
CA CYS A 110 10.35 0.74 9.95
C CYS A 110 9.23 -0.24 9.59
N ILE A 111 7.99 0.25 9.67
CA ILE A 111 6.84 -0.47 9.16
C ILE A 111 6.66 -0.23 7.67
N HIS A 112 6.65 -1.31 6.90
CA HIS A 112 6.27 -1.34 5.49
C HIS A 112 4.81 -1.80 5.35
N ALA A 113 4.09 -1.16 4.42
CA ALA A 113 2.69 -1.48 4.15
C ALA A 113 2.51 -2.13 2.78
N LEU A 114 1.60 -3.09 2.76
CA LEU A 114 1.17 -3.91 1.64
C LEU A 114 -0.36 -3.93 1.61
N ASN A 115 -0.94 -4.48 0.55
CA ASN A 115 -2.37 -4.70 0.48
C ASN A 115 -2.71 -6.18 0.44
N THR A 116 -3.86 -6.52 1.00
CA THR A 116 -4.54 -7.78 0.71
C THR A 116 -5.69 -7.49 -0.25
N VAL A 117 -6.02 -8.44 -1.11
CA VAL A 117 -7.18 -8.36 -2.01
C VAL A 117 -7.90 -9.70 -2.04
N TYR A 118 -9.23 -9.69 -1.92
CA TYR A 118 -10.03 -10.91 -2.04
C TYR A 118 -10.47 -11.09 -3.48
N LEU A 119 -10.12 -12.23 -4.07
CA LEU A 119 -10.53 -12.60 -5.43
C LEU A 119 -11.72 -13.54 -5.33
N ASP A 120 -12.93 -13.05 -5.66
CA ASP A 120 -14.16 -13.84 -5.62
C ASP A 120 -14.09 -15.04 -6.56
N SER A 121 -13.49 -14.86 -7.74
CA SER A 121 -13.28 -15.92 -8.74
C SER A 121 -12.44 -17.10 -8.23
N LEU A 122 -11.58 -16.86 -7.23
CA LEU A 122 -10.69 -17.87 -6.64
C LEU A 122 -11.06 -18.23 -5.19
N GLY A 123 -11.96 -17.48 -4.56
CA GLY A 123 -12.35 -17.65 -3.16
C GLY A 123 -11.20 -17.49 -2.16
N LYS A 124 -10.21 -16.64 -2.45
CA LYS A 124 -9.02 -16.46 -1.58
C LYS A 124 -8.52 -15.02 -1.51
N TRP A 125 -7.83 -14.72 -0.41
CA TRP A 125 -7.04 -13.50 -0.26
C TRP A 125 -5.65 -13.67 -0.89
N VAL A 126 -5.16 -12.59 -1.50
CA VAL A 126 -3.81 -12.48 -2.08
C VAL A 126 -3.14 -11.22 -1.54
N ARG A 127 -1.85 -11.29 -1.20
CA ARG A 127 -1.04 -10.12 -0.79
C ARG A 127 -0.35 -9.51 -2.00
N LEU A 128 -0.41 -8.18 -2.10
CA LEU A 128 0.14 -7.39 -3.18
C LEU A 128 1.00 -6.25 -2.62
N ASP A 129 2.21 -6.07 -3.18
CA ASP A 129 3.13 -5.00 -2.81
C ASP A 129 3.30 -3.99 -3.95
N ALA A 130 2.51 -2.91 -3.94
CA ALA A 130 2.57 -1.88 -4.97
C ALA A 130 3.58 -0.76 -4.67
N ARG A 131 4.56 -0.99 -3.80
CA ARG A 131 5.58 0.00 -3.40
C ARG A 131 6.36 0.60 -4.56
N GLY A 132 6.53 -0.15 -5.65
CA GLY A 132 7.25 0.28 -6.84
C GLY A 132 8.65 -0.31 -6.96
N ASN A 133 9.07 -0.55 -8.21
CA ASN A 133 10.34 -1.22 -8.51
C ASN A 133 11.50 -0.24 -8.64
N LYS A 134 12.68 -0.67 -8.22
CA LYS A 134 13.96 0.05 -8.41
C LYS A 134 15.10 -0.95 -8.55
N LYS A 135 16.33 -0.46 -8.70
CA LYS A 135 17.50 -1.33 -8.64
C LYS A 135 17.49 -2.14 -7.34
N ASN A 136 17.51 -3.47 -7.48
CA ASN A 136 17.45 -4.46 -6.38
C ASN A 136 16.10 -4.58 -5.65
N VAL A 137 15.02 -3.98 -6.13
CA VAL A 137 13.66 -4.16 -5.58
C VAL A 137 12.71 -4.47 -6.72
N GLN A 138 12.09 -5.64 -6.68
CA GLN A 138 11.17 -6.10 -7.72
C GLN A 138 9.96 -6.82 -7.13
N ALA A 139 8.85 -6.10 -7.04
CA ALA A 139 7.53 -6.64 -6.73
C ALA A 139 6.75 -6.91 -8.02
N GLU A 140 6.03 -8.02 -8.07
CA GLU A 140 5.27 -8.46 -9.24
C GLU A 140 3.87 -8.93 -8.86
N PHE A 141 2.93 -8.87 -9.80
CA PHE A 141 1.65 -9.52 -9.64
C PHE A 141 1.80 -11.02 -9.83
N SER A 142 1.34 -11.80 -8.85
CA SER A 142 1.37 -13.26 -8.91
C SER A 142 0.22 -13.85 -8.08
N LEU A 143 -0.39 -14.91 -8.60
CA LEU A 143 -1.49 -15.63 -7.95
C LEU A 143 -1.04 -16.95 -7.31
N ASP A 144 0.18 -17.40 -7.64
CA ASP A 144 0.73 -18.69 -7.21
C ASP A 144 1.58 -18.51 -5.95
N GLU A 145 2.57 -17.63 -6.03
CA GLU A 145 3.48 -17.28 -4.94
C GLU A 145 3.57 -15.77 -4.75
N GLU A 146 3.82 -15.33 -3.52
CA GLU A 146 3.98 -13.91 -3.23
C GLU A 146 5.23 -13.37 -3.94
N ARG A 147 5.10 -12.18 -4.54
CA ARG A 147 6.18 -11.47 -5.22
C ARG A 147 6.29 -10.04 -4.66
N LEU A 148 6.71 -9.96 -3.40
CA LEU A 148 6.80 -8.72 -2.60
C LEU A 148 8.10 -7.96 -2.85
N ALA A 149 8.15 -6.69 -2.47
CA ALA A 149 9.36 -5.87 -2.59
C ALA A 149 10.47 -6.35 -1.64
N PHE A 150 10.08 -6.88 -0.47
CA PHE A 150 10.98 -7.33 0.59
C PHE A 150 10.47 -8.63 1.22
N TYR A 151 11.40 -9.47 1.64
CA TYR A 151 11.13 -10.71 2.37
C TYR A 151 11.90 -10.63 3.68
N PRO A 152 11.21 -10.44 4.83
CA PRO A 152 11.82 -10.43 6.15
C PRO A 152 12.70 -11.68 6.37
N ASP A 153 14.01 -11.49 6.47
CA ASP A 153 14.96 -12.59 6.67
C ASP A 153 16.05 -12.29 7.71
N ALA A 154 16.13 -11.04 8.16
CA ALA A 154 17.10 -10.61 9.17
C ALA A 154 16.52 -10.63 10.59
N GLU A 155 17.42 -10.62 11.58
CA GLU A 155 17.04 -10.56 12.99
C GLU A 155 16.17 -9.33 13.27
N GLY A 156 15.03 -9.54 13.93
CA GLY A 156 14.07 -8.50 14.28
C GLY A 156 13.13 -8.08 13.15
N GLU A 157 13.34 -8.50 11.90
CA GLU A 157 12.33 -8.33 10.86
C GLU A 157 11.14 -9.27 11.10
N VAL A 158 9.95 -8.81 10.72
CA VAL A 158 8.71 -9.57 10.93
C VAL A 158 7.84 -9.40 9.70
N ASP A 159 7.37 -10.51 9.14
CA ASP A 159 6.19 -10.50 8.28
C ASP A 159 4.96 -10.82 9.13
N TYR A 160 4.07 -9.84 9.33
CA TYR A 160 2.94 -10.00 10.23
C TYR A 160 1.84 -10.93 9.69
N HIS A 161 1.81 -11.21 8.37
CA HIS A 161 0.79 -12.03 7.71
C HIS A 161 -0.66 -11.67 8.11
N ASP A 162 -0.88 -10.39 8.37
CA ASP A 162 -2.12 -9.83 8.87
C ASP A 162 -3.04 -9.31 7.75
N ASN A 163 -4.27 -8.97 8.11
CA ASN A 163 -5.23 -8.42 7.19
C ASN A 163 -6.19 -7.47 7.91
N HIS A 164 -5.97 -6.16 7.75
CA HIS A 164 -6.75 -5.12 8.41
C HIS A 164 -7.63 -4.38 7.41
N ALA A 165 -8.89 -4.12 7.80
CA ALA A 165 -9.81 -3.35 6.95
C ALA A 165 -9.47 -1.84 6.90
N LYS A 166 -8.70 -1.33 7.85
CA LYS A 166 -8.28 0.08 7.93
C LYS A 166 -6.75 0.18 8.03
N PRO A 167 -6.16 1.27 7.52
CA PRO A 167 -4.73 1.50 7.72
C PRO A 167 -4.43 1.69 9.21
N ASP A 168 -3.21 1.41 9.63
CA ASP A 168 -2.78 1.62 11.01
C ASP A 168 -2.78 3.12 11.35
N GLN A 169 -3.49 3.48 12.41
CA GLN A 169 -3.73 4.87 12.78
C GLN A 169 -2.43 5.60 13.14
N GLY A 170 -1.47 4.91 13.75
CA GLY A 170 -0.15 5.45 14.07
C GLY A 170 0.61 5.89 12.83
N LEU A 171 0.63 5.04 11.79
CA LEU A 171 1.27 5.37 10.51
C LEU A 171 0.59 6.57 9.85
N MET A 172 -0.74 6.61 9.84
CA MET A 172 -1.48 7.73 9.26
C MET A 172 -1.25 9.04 10.00
N THR A 173 -1.19 9.01 11.34
CA THR A 173 -0.85 10.19 12.14
C THR A 173 0.55 10.71 11.86
N VAL A 174 1.51 9.86 11.47
CA VAL A 174 2.84 10.31 11.02
C VAL A 174 2.73 11.07 9.69
N LEU A 175 1.95 10.57 8.72
CA LEU A 175 1.71 11.27 7.46
C LEU A 175 1.07 12.64 7.70
N GLU A 176 -0.02 12.69 8.48
CA GLU A 176 -0.76 13.93 8.77
C GLU A 176 0.08 15.03 9.44
N LYS A 177 1.06 14.62 10.26
CA LYS A 177 1.93 15.56 11.00
C LYS A 177 3.19 15.93 10.24
N SER A 178 3.49 15.25 9.15
CA SER A 178 4.70 15.47 8.37
C SER A 178 4.45 16.46 7.25
N THR A 179 5.39 17.38 7.05
CA THR A 179 5.36 18.35 5.95
C THR A 179 6.43 18.09 4.89
N ASP A 180 7.38 17.19 5.20
CA ASP A 180 8.49 16.81 4.33
C ASP A 180 8.70 15.29 4.40
N ALA A 181 8.54 14.61 3.27
CA ALA A 181 8.63 13.16 3.20
C ALA A 181 10.05 12.64 3.40
N ILE A 182 11.08 13.45 3.12
CA ILE A 182 12.48 13.06 3.32
C ILE A 182 12.84 13.16 4.80
N ASP A 183 12.45 14.25 5.47
CA ASP A 183 12.60 14.41 6.93
C ASP A 183 11.85 13.29 7.67
N MET A 184 10.60 13.03 7.28
CA MET A 184 9.79 11.92 7.80
C MET A 184 10.51 10.58 7.69
N TYR A 185 11.08 10.27 6.52
CA TYR A 185 11.77 9.01 6.29
C TYR A 185 13.03 8.87 7.16
N LEU A 186 13.73 9.97 7.42
CA LEU A 186 14.97 9.99 8.18
C LEU A 186 14.77 9.95 9.69
N HIS A 187 13.64 10.48 10.19
CA HIS A 187 13.50 10.79 11.61
C HIS A 187 12.22 10.32 12.28
N HIS A 188 11.15 10.04 11.53
CA HIS A 188 9.81 9.90 12.10
C HIS A 188 9.12 8.57 11.77
N LEU A 189 9.77 7.65 11.03
CA LEU A 189 9.19 6.33 10.75
C LEU A 189 9.12 5.48 12.02
N PRO A 190 7.93 4.98 12.41
CA PRO A 190 7.81 4.06 13.52
C PRO A 190 8.22 2.65 13.11
N ASP A 191 8.65 1.86 14.08
CA ASP A 191 9.06 0.46 13.90
C ASP A 191 8.06 -0.55 14.47
N ARG A 192 6.87 -0.09 14.85
CA ARG A 192 5.78 -0.89 15.40
C ARG A 192 4.42 -0.32 14.99
N LEU A 193 3.43 -1.20 14.88
CA LEU A 193 2.02 -0.84 14.68
C LEU A 193 1.42 -0.27 15.98
N THR A 194 0.41 0.59 15.87
CA THR A 194 -0.33 1.11 17.03
C THR A 194 -1.21 0.08 17.72
N CYS A 195 -1.79 -0.82 16.94
CA CYS A 195 -2.48 -2.00 17.46
C CYS A 195 -1.51 -3.17 17.40
N GLU A 196 -0.83 -3.49 18.49
CA GLU A 196 -0.09 -4.75 18.57
C GLU A 196 -1.09 -5.90 18.38
N VAL A 197 -0.86 -6.71 17.35
CA VAL A 197 -1.63 -7.93 17.09
C VAL A 197 -1.43 -8.84 18.29
N LYS A 198 -2.51 -9.11 19.03
CA LYS A 198 -2.53 -10.07 20.13
C LYS A 198 -2.44 -11.50 19.61
#